data_AF-A0A7V8NVD0-F1
#
_entry.id   AF-A0A7V8NVD0-F1
#
_cell.length_a   1.000
_cell.length_b   1.000
_cell.length_c   1.000
_cell.angle_alpha   90.00
_cell.angle_beta   90.00
_cell.angle_gamma   90.00
#
_symmetry.space_group_name_H-M   'P 1'
#
loop_
_entity.id
_entity.type
_entity.pdbx_description
1 polymer ?
#
loop_
_entity_poly.entity_id
_entity_poly.type
_entity_poly.pdbx_seq_one_letter_code
_entity_poly.pdbx_strand_id
1 'polypeptide(L)'
;MSRLGLRLTPHGRLSVEDQDDGPDIDAAASIRLIDAFARGTGYGLVWLGAAEVGQALPPLFVWWRDFAALYVGSLCLHASGMEAEGSRKLPSVPAPTAAELSSLVLTAPIMAGAEYLTQDVLLALWDEMQRAFAASLAAAKVGLQAFLTTLNRAWNLVGRVHFNLAENRRDPDQPFAFMATYTTRLSAQAKVQHVPLGQALREYAGAANRDKLLSLLLPVQRAADHCAWLKPMIDAGDIFHPLRWGPTEASRFLQSVPELESAGVVVRMPVSWRASRPARPQVTATVGSRAPSAVGLDGLLDFQMGVMLDGEPLTEVEVATLLAGTENLVLLRGQWVEVDRARLQRTMEQFHAAEELAARD
;
A
#
# COMPACT_ATOMS: atom_id res chain seq x y z
N MET A 1 -7.88 14.91 30.43
CA MET A 1 -8.52 15.32 29.17
C MET A 1 -8.55 16.83 29.19
N SER A 2 -8.04 17.47 28.14
CA SER A 2 -7.99 18.93 28.05
C SER A 2 -8.99 19.37 26.99
N ARG A 3 -9.63 20.51 27.21
CA ARG A 3 -10.58 21.09 26.27
C ARG A 3 -9.90 22.26 25.58
N LEU A 4 -9.52 22.04 24.33
CA LEU A 4 -8.80 23.03 23.53
C LEU A 4 -9.71 23.59 22.44
N GLY A 5 -9.55 24.88 22.17
CA GLY A 5 -10.10 25.60 21.03
C GLY A 5 -8.98 26.11 20.11
N LEU A 6 -9.36 26.48 18.88
CA LEU A 6 -8.50 27.22 17.96
C LEU A 6 -9.11 28.57 17.65
N ARG A 7 -8.27 29.59 17.60
CA ARG A 7 -8.67 30.94 17.23
C ARG A 7 -7.82 31.44 16.07
N LEU A 8 -8.47 32.02 15.07
CA LEU A 8 -7.80 32.77 14.01
C LEU A 8 -7.66 34.23 14.45
N THR A 9 -6.44 34.74 14.44
CA THR A 9 -6.14 36.13 14.81
C THR A 9 -6.30 37.07 13.60
N PRO A 10 -6.45 38.39 13.81
CA PRO A 10 -6.49 39.37 12.72
C PRO A 10 -5.25 39.37 11.81
N HIS A 11 -4.12 38.82 12.31
CA HIS A 11 -2.88 38.68 11.56
C HIS A 11 -2.81 37.36 10.78
N GLY A 12 -3.90 36.61 10.68
CA GLY A 12 -3.98 35.34 9.96
C GLY A 12 -3.27 34.16 10.65
N ARG A 13 -2.96 34.27 11.95
CA ARG A 13 -2.30 33.20 12.72
C ARG A 13 -3.29 32.42 13.57
N LEU A 14 -3.05 31.12 13.72
CA LEU A 14 -3.80 30.27 14.63
C LEU A 14 -3.12 30.15 15.99
N SER A 15 -3.90 30.34 17.05
CA SER A 15 -3.52 30.08 18.43
C SER A 15 -4.43 29.02 19.05
N VAL A 16 -3.84 28.17 19.88
CA VAL A 16 -4.56 27.22 20.74
C VAL A 16 -4.96 27.97 22.02
N GLU A 17 -6.21 27.85 22.41
CA GLU A 17 -6.75 28.44 23.65
C GLU A 17 -7.46 27.35 24.46
N ASP A 18 -7.48 27.47 25.78
CA ASP A 18 -8.33 26.61 26.61
C ASP A 18 -9.80 26.99 26.39
N GLN A 19 -10.66 25.99 26.20
CA GLN A 19 -12.08 26.20 25.93
C GLN A 19 -12.93 25.42 26.93
N ASP A 20 -13.62 26.11 27.82
CA ASP A 20 -14.36 25.46 28.91
C ASP A 20 -15.50 24.54 28.45
N ASP A 21 -16.13 24.80 27.30
CA ASP A 21 -17.29 24.05 26.76
C ASP A 21 -16.96 23.16 25.53
N GLY A 22 -15.68 22.82 25.31
CA GLY A 22 -15.25 21.99 24.18
C GLY A 22 -15.34 20.47 24.43
N PRO A 23 -15.48 19.64 23.37
CA PRO A 23 -15.30 18.19 23.50
C PRO A 23 -13.86 17.86 23.87
N ASP A 24 -13.71 16.84 24.72
CA ASP A 24 -12.43 16.48 25.31
C ASP A 24 -11.45 15.92 24.26
N ILE A 25 -10.20 16.39 24.33
CA ILE A 25 -9.06 15.83 23.58
C ILE A 25 -8.22 14.97 24.54
N ASP A 26 -7.65 13.89 24.00
CA ASP A 26 -6.65 13.09 24.71
C ASP A 26 -5.53 13.97 25.27
N ALA A 27 -5.07 13.68 26.48
CA ALA A 27 -4.11 14.52 27.18
C ALA A 27 -2.75 14.56 26.49
N ALA A 28 -2.29 13.43 25.92
CA ALA A 28 -1.02 13.38 25.20
C ALA A 28 -1.12 14.12 23.86
N ALA A 29 -2.23 13.97 23.14
CA ALA A 29 -2.50 14.75 21.92
C ALA A 29 -2.57 16.26 22.21
N SER A 30 -3.19 16.66 23.32
CA SER A 30 -3.32 18.06 23.75
C SER A 30 -1.95 18.71 23.99
N ILE A 31 -1.06 18.04 24.73
CA ILE A 31 0.30 18.53 24.99
C ILE A 31 1.07 18.71 23.68
N ARG A 32 1.01 17.71 22.79
CA ARG A 32 1.71 17.77 21.49
C ARG A 32 1.19 18.88 20.60
N LEU A 33 -0.12 19.13 20.59
CA LEU A 33 -0.71 20.23 19.84
C LEU A 33 -0.26 21.58 20.40
N ILE A 34 -0.31 21.78 21.72
CA ILE A 34 0.16 23.02 22.36
C ILE A 34 1.63 23.28 22.02
N ASP A 35 2.50 22.27 22.17
CA ASP A 35 3.93 22.40 21.85
C ASP A 35 4.18 22.71 20.36
N ALA A 36 3.41 22.11 19.46
CA ALA A 36 3.52 22.35 18.03
C ALA A 36 3.08 23.78 17.65
N PHE A 37 1.95 24.25 18.18
CA PHE A 37 1.45 25.61 17.92
C PHE A 37 2.30 26.69 18.62
N ALA A 38 2.94 26.38 19.76
CA ALA A 38 3.89 27.28 20.42
C ALA A 38 5.13 27.58 19.56
N ARG A 39 5.53 26.66 18.68
CA ARG A 39 6.62 26.87 17.70
C ARG A 39 6.18 27.72 16.50
N GLY A 40 4.89 27.89 16.30
CA GLY A 40 4.29 28.68 15.22
C GLY A 40 3.14 27.95 14.51
N THR A 41 2.28 28.72 13.86
CA THR A 41 1.07 28.20 13.19
C THR A 41 1.39 27.13 12.14
N GLY A 42 2.42 27.33 11.30
CA GLY A 42 2.85 26.32 10.33
C GLY A 42 3.26 24.98 10.95
N TYR A 43 3.92 24.97 12.12
CA TYR A 43 4.30 23.74 12.82
C TYR A 43 3.09 23.02 13.41
N GLY A 44 2.17 23.78 14.02
CA GLY A 44 0.90 23.26 14.53
C GLY A 44 0.05 22.61 13.44
N LEU A 45 -0.11 23.28 12.30
CA LEU A 45 -0.86 22.76 11.16
C LEU A 45 -0.21 21.51 10.55
N VAL A 46 1.12 21.51 10.36
CA VAL A 46 1.83 20.32 9.86
C VAL A 46 1.65 19.13 10.82
N TRP A 47 1.78 19.34 12.14
CA TRP A 47 1.56 18.28 13.11
C TRP A 47 0.13 17.75 13.04
N LEU A 48 -0.85 18.65 13.06
CA LEU A 48 -2.26 18.33 13.00
C LEU A 48 -2.59 17.53 11.73
N GLY A 49 -2.16 18.02 10.57
CA GLY A 49 -2.39 17.41 9.27
C GLY A 49 -1.58 16.15 8.98
N ALA A 50 -0.44 15.92 9.64
CA ALA A 50 0.41 14.76 9.37
C ALA A 50 0.31 13.66 10.44
N ALA A 51 0.34 14.02 11.73
CA ALA A 51 0.41 13.07 12.84
C ALA A 51 -0.97 12.67 13.38
N GLU A 52 -1.91 13.62 13.46
CA GLU A 52 -3.24 13.41 14.07
C GLU A 52 -4.32 12.95 13.06
N VAL A 53 -3.91 12.45 11.89
CA VAL A 53 -4.83 11.87 10.90
C VAL A 53 -5.46 10.60 11.43
N GLY A 54 -6.79 10.52 11.36
CA GLY A 54 -7.57 9.40 11.88
C GLY A 54 -7.88 9.47 13.37
N GLN A 55 -7.34 10.45 14.09
CA GLN A 55 -7.69 10.69 15.48
C GLN A 55 -9.05 11.38 15.61
N ALA A 56 -9.77 11.06 16.69
CA ALA A 56 -11.01 11.74 17.05
C ALA A 56 -10.65 13.12 17.63
N LEU A 57 -11.01 14.17 16.91
CA LEU A 57 -10.75 15.57 17.27
C LEU A 57 -12.04 16.39 17.19
N PRO A 58 -12.12 17.54 17.90
CA PRO A 58 -13.24 18.46 17.76
C PRO A 58 -13.40 18.94 16.30
N PRO A 59 -14.62 19.28 15.84
CA PRO A 59 -14.89 19.63 14.44
C PRO A 59 -13.98 20.74 13.87
N LEU A 60 -13.65 21.75 14.68
CA LEU A 60 -12.75 22.83 14.27
C LEU A 60 -11.32 22.33 13.98
N PHE A 61 -10.79 21.45 14.84
CA PHE A 61 -9.49 20.82 14.62
C PHE A 61 -9.53 19.88 13.42
N VAL A 62 -10.65 19.19 13.18
CA VAL A 62 -10.84 18.36 11.98
C VAL A 62 -10.74 19.20 10.71
N TRP A 63 -11.39 20.37 10.66
CA TRP A 63 -11.34 21.22 9.47
C TRP A 63 -9.90 21.72 9.18
N TRP A 64 -9.19 22.20 10.20
CA TRP A 64 -7.79 22.63 10.06
C TRP A 64 -6.84 21.47 9.75
N ARG A 65 -7.10 20.29 10.31
CA ARG A 65 -6.40 19.05 9.98
C ARG A 65 -6.58 18.72 8.51
N ASP A 66 -7.81 18.75 8.01
CA ASP A 66 -8.12 18.36 6.65
C ASP A 66 -7.48 19.33 5.65
N PHE A 67 -7.47 20.65 5.95
CA PHE A 67 -6.69 21.64 5.21
C PHE A 67 -5.18 21.30 5.18
N ALA A 68 -4.58 21.03 6.34
CA ALA A 68 -3.16 20.68 6.41
C ALA A 68 -2.83 19.32 5.77
N ALA A 69 -3.76 18.35 5.82
CA ALA A 69 -3.64 17.06 5.18
C ALA A 69 -3.66 17.16 3.65
N LEU A 70 -4.27 18.20 3.06
CA LEU A 70 -4.15 18.49 1.63
C LEU A 70 -2.69 18.80 1.25
N TYR A 71 -1.99 19.58 2.07
CA TYR A 71 -0.57 19.88 1.87
C TYR A 71 0.28 18.61 1.93
N VAL A 72 0.12 17.81 3.00
CA VAL A 72 0.88 16.56 3.18
C VAL A 72 0.57 15.54 2.07
N GLY A 73 -0.70 15.41 1.67
CA GLY A 73 -1.10 14.54 0.56
C GLY A 73 -0.49 14.98 -0.77
N SER A 74 -0.52 16.28 -1.08
CA SER A 74 0.13 16.83 -2.27
C SER A 74 1.64 16.58 -2.23
N LEU A 75 2.28 16.76 -1.08
CA LEU A 75 3.70 16.44 -0.88
C LEU A 75 4.01 14.97 -1.21
N CYS A 76 3.22 14.02 -0.69
CA CYS A 76 3.38 12.60 -0.97
C CYS A 76 3.24 12.28 -2.47
N LEU A 77 2.25 12.88 -3.14
CA LEU A 77 2.02 12.68 -4.58
C LEU A 77 3.18 13.16 -5.46
N HIS A 78 3.87 14.24 -5.08
CA HIS A 78 5.04 14.71 -5.84
C HIS A 78 6.32 13.97 -5.45
N ALA A 79 6.36 13.40 -4.24
CA ALA A 79 7.51 12.64 -3.75
C ALA A 79 7.59 11.20 -4.28
N SER A 80 6.48 10.60 -4.71
CA SER A 80 6.43 9.20 -5.17
C SER A 80 7.32 8.89 -6.38
N GLY A 81 7.68 9.90 -7.19
CA GLY A 81 8.66 9.75 -8.27
C GLY A 81 10.14 9.91 -7.85
N MET A 82 10.41 10.49 -6.68
CA MET A 82 11.77 10.88 -6.27
C MET A 82 12.46 9.83 -5.38
N GLU A 83 12.06 8.56 -5.46
CA GLU A 83 12.60 7.42 -4.70
C GLU A 83 14.06 7.05 -5.06
N ALA A 84 14.94 8.03 -5.28
CA ALA A 84 16.37 7.84 -5.14
C ALA A 84 16.71 7.95 -3.64
N GLU A 85 17.25 6.87 -3.09
CA GLU A 85 17.63 6.75 -1.68
C GLU A 85 18.42 7.98 -1.19
N GLY A 86 17.95 8.59 -0.11
CA GLY A 86 18.66 9.69 0.55
C GLY A 86 18.37 11.10 0.02
N SER A 87 17.44 11.29 -0.92
CA SER A 87 17.01 12.64 -1.29
C SER A 87 16.38 13.37 -0.09
N ARG A 88 17.09 14.38 0.41
CA ARG A 88 16.61 15.32 1.44
C ARG A 88 15.90 16.53 0.84
N LYS A 89 15.75 16.58 -0.49
CA LYS A 89 15.08 17.69 -1.18
C LYS A 89 13.58 17.46 -1.14
N LEU A 90 12.85 18.46 -0.65
CA LEU A 90 11.41 18.50 -0.81
C LEU A 90 11.05 18.77 -2.27
N PRO A 91 10.06 18.04 -2.84
CA PRO A 91 9.49 18.45 -4.10
C PRO A 91 8.78 19.80 -3.96
N SER A 92 8.72 20.57 -5.04
CA SER A 92 7.90 21.77 -5.08
C SER A 92 6.44 21.37 -5.08
N VAL A 93 5.70 21.79 -4.05
CA VAL A 93 4.27 21.53 -3.93
C VAL A 93 3.54 22.79 -4.40
N PRO A 94 2.71 22.73 -5.46
CA PRO A 94 1.94 23.88 -5.91
C PRO A 94 0.91 24.27 -4.85
N ALA A 95 0.65 25.58 -4.74
CA ALA A 95 -0.42 26.10 -3.90
C ALA A 95 -1.80 25.63 -4.39
N PRO A 96 -2.81 25.55 -3.51
CA PRO A 96 -4.18 25.23 -3.91
C PRO A 96 -4.73 26.27 -4.90
N THR A 97 -5.60 25.82 -5.79
CA THR A 97 -6.25 26.69 -6.77
C THR A 97 -7.24 27.65 -6.09
N ALA A 98 -7.54 28.78 -6.74
CA ALA A 98 -8.52 29.74 -6.24
C ALA A 98 -9.91 29.09 -5.98
N ALA A 99 -10.30 28.11 -6.81
CA ALA A 99 -11.55 27.38 -6.62
C ALA A 99 -11.53 26.51 -5.35
N GLU A 100 -10.43 25.80 -5.08
CA GLU A 100 -10.26 25.00 -3.86
C GLU A 100 -10.25 25.89 -2.61
N LEU A 101 -9.53 27.02 -2.65
CA LEU A 101 -9.50 27.99 -1.55
C LEU A 101 -10.88 28.60 -1.30
N SER A 102 -11.61 28.97 -2.36
CA SER A 102 -12.97 29.48 -2.23
C SER A 102 -13.89 28.45 -1.58
N SER A 103 -13.78 27.17 -1.96
CA SER A 103 -14.56 26.09 -1.34
C SER A 103 -14.22 25.91 0.14
N LEU A 104 -12.94 26.02 0.52
CA LEU A 104 -12.52 25.95 1.93
C LEU A 104 -13.14 27.09 2.74
N VAL A 105 -13.02 28.33 2.26
CA VAL A 105 -13.61 29.50 2.95
C VAL A 105 -15.12 29.33 3.15
N LEU A 106 -15.84 28.83 2.13
CA LEU A 106 -17.30 28.63 2.21
C LEU A 106 -17.73 27.48 3.13
N THR A 107 -16.85 26.52 3.40
CA THR A 107 -17.14 25.34 4.23
C THR A 107 -16.53 25.43 5.62
N ALA A 108 -15.91 26.57 5.96
CA ALA A 108 -15.30 26.80 7.26
C ALA A 108 -16.35 26.73 8.38
N PRO A 109 -16.07 25.98 9.46
CA PRO A 109 -16.95 25.94 10.62
C PRO A 109 -16.96 27.30 11.33
N ILE A 110 -18.00 27.53 12.14
CA ILE A 110 -18.04 28.68 13.03
C ILE A 110 -16.85 28.60 13.99
N MET A 111 -16.00 29.63 13.98
CA MET A 111 -14.81 29.72 14.82
C MET A 111 -14.53 31.16 15.23
N ALA A 112 -13.80 31.33 16.33
CA ALA A 112 -13.32 32.64 16.75
C ALA A 112 -12.35 33.20 15.69
N GLY A 113 -12.68 34.35 15.12
CA GLY A 113 -11.91 34.97 14.04
C GLY A 113 -12.21 34.44 12.64
N ALA A 114 -13.35 33.77 12.43
CA ALA A 114 -13.78 33.32 11.10
C ALA A 114 -13.85 34.47 10.07
N GLU A 115 -14.11 35.70 10.51
CA GLU A 115 -14.12 36.90 9.67
C GLU A 115 -12.77 37.23 9.03
N TYR A 116 -11.67 36.72 9.59
CA TYR A 116 -10.32 36.90 9.04
C TYR A 116 -9.93 35.79 8.05
N LEU A 117 -10.77 34.76 7.88
CA LEU A 117 -10.47 33.64 6.98
C LEU A 117 -10.71 34.05 5.53
N THR A 118 -9.63 34.34 4.82
CA THR A 118 -9.65 34.67 3.39
C THR A 118 -8.79 33.69 2.59
N GLN A 119 -8.89 33.73 1.26
CA GLN A 119 -8.02 32.95 0.37
C GLN A 119 -6.55 33.33 0.57
N ASP A 120 -6.24 34.61 0.79
CA ASP A 120 -4.88 35.10 1.03
C ASP A 120 -4.32 34.58 2.36
N VAL A 121 -5.15 34.50 3.41
CA VAL A 121 -4.73 33.90 4.69
C VAL A 121 -4.45 32.41 4.51
N LEU A 122 -5.30 31.67 3.80
CA LEU A 122 -5.05 30.25 3.52
C LEU A 122 -3.77 30.03 2.70
N LEU A 123 -3.48 30.89 1.73
CA LEU A 123 -2.22 30.85 0.99
C LEU A 123 -1.00 31.14 1.88
N ALA A 124 -1.08 32.17 2.72
CA ALA A 124 -0.01 32.47 3.68
C ALA A 124 0.25 31.31 4.65
N LEU A 125 -0.83 30.68 5.14
CA LEU A 125 -0.75 29.49 5.99
C LEU A 125 -0.16 28.29 5.24
N TRP A 126 -0.47 28.12 3.96
CA TRP A 126 0.13 27.09 3.10
C TRP A 126 1.66 27.27 3.00
N ASP A 127 2.13 28.49 2.76
CA ASP A 127 3.56 28.80 2.68
C ASP A 127 4.26 28.67 4.04
N GLU A 128 3.57 28.96 5.14
CA GLU A 128 4.05 28.68 6.49
C GLU A 128 4.20 27.19 6.77
N MET A 129 3.22 26.36 6.38
CA MET A 129 3.32 24.91 6.48
C MET A 129 4.49 24.37 5.66
N GLN A 130 4.69 24.87 4.45
CA GLN A 130 5.79 24.45 3.59
C GLN A 130 7.16 24.73 4.23
N ARG A 131 7.35 25.93 4.78
CA ARG A 131 8.57 26.32 5.51
C ARG A 131 8.77 25.50 6.79
N ALA A 132 7.71 25.31 7.58
CA ALA A 132 7.77 24.54 8.82
C ALA A 132 8.09 23.07 8.58
N PHE A 133 7.51 22.47 7.53
CA PHE A 133 7.80 21.10 7.13
C PHE A 133 9.26 20.97 6.67
N ALA A 134 9.74 21.88 5.81
CA ALA A 134 11.11 21.87 5.33
C ALA A 134 12.14 22.00 6.47
N ALA A 135 11.89 22.90 7.43
CA ALA A 135 12.73 23.06 8.60
C ALA A 135 12.72 21.78 9.48
N SER A 136 11.56 21.17 9.67
CA SER A 136 11.42 19.94 10.46
C SER A 136 12.13 18.75 9.82
N LEU A 137 12.02 18.58 8.50
CA LEU A 137 12.74 17.54 7.76
C LEU A 137 14.26 17.74 7.84
N ALA A 138 14.73 18.99 7.67
CA ALA A 138 16.15 19.32 7.77
C ALA A 138 16.71 19.03 9.18
N ALA A 139 15.94 19.34 10.23
CA ALA A 139 16.32 19.06 11.61
C ALA A 139 16.35 17.55 11.93
N ALA A 140 15.43 16.78 11.36
CA ALA A 140 15.35 15.34 11.59
C ALA A 140 16.51 14.55 10.95
N LYS A 141 17.18 15.11 9.94
CA LYS A 141 18.33 14.50 9.22
C LYS A 141 18.04 13.12 8.59
N VAL A 142 16.78 12.74 8.47
CA VAL A 142 16.32 11.52 7.79
C VAL A 142 15.75 11.84 6.42
N GLY A 143 15.54 10.82 5.57
CA GLY A 143 14.85 10.98 4.30
C GLY A 143 13.35 11.28 4.50
N LEU A 144 12.71 11.86 3.48
CA LEU A 144 11.29 12.26 3.52
C LEU A 144 10.35 11.11 3.95
N GLN A 145 10.53 9.90 3.40
CA GLN A 145 9.70 8.73 3.74
C GLN A 145 9.88 8.30 5.20
N ALA A 146 11.13 8.26 5.70
CA ALA A 146 11.39 7.96 7.10
C ALA A 146 10.75 9.01 8.01
N PHE A 147 10.82 10.30 7.64
CA PHE A 147 10.16 11.37 8.39
C PHE A 147 8.63 11.20 8.40
N LEU A 148 7.99 10.98 7.25
CA LEU A 148 6.55 10.71 7.17
C LEU A 148 6.14 9.50 8.01
N THR A 149 6.96 8.44 8.04
CA THR A 149 6.74 7.26 8.88
C THR A 149 6.70 7.60 10.37
N THR A 150 7.54 8.55 10.82
CA THR A 150 7.54 9.01 12.23
C THR A 150 6.29 9.81 12.59
N LEU A 151 5.65 10.47 11.61
CA LEU A 151 4.42 11.23 11.80
C LEU A 151 3.20 10.30 11.75
N ASN A 152 3.01 9.61 10.63
CA ASN A 152 1.99 8.58 10.46
C ASN A 152 2.33 7.67 9.27
N ARG A 153 2.42 6.36 9.52
CA ARG A 153 2.77 5.35 8.50
C ARG A 153 1.82 5.33 7.29
N ALA A 154 0.57 5.79 7.46
CA ALA A 154 -0.41 5.84 6.39
C ALA A 154 0.02 6.75 5.22
N TRP A 155 0.86 7.77 5.47
CA TRP A 155 1.34 8.69 4.42
C TRP A 155 2.24 8.03 3.39
N ASN A 156 2.95 6.96 3.76
CA ASN A 156 3.77 6.21 2.81
C ASN A 156 2.92 5.52 1.75
N LEU A 157 1.61 5.30 1.99
CA LEU A 157 0.71 4.65 1.02
C LEU A 157 0.11 5.64 0.01
N VAL A 158 0.18 6.94 0.27
CA VAL A 158 -0.39 7.99 -0.58
C VAL A 158 0.48 8.20 -1.81
N GLY A 159 -0.16 8.29 -2.98
CA GLY A 159 0.53 8.45 -4.26
C GLY A 159 1.24 7.21 -4.78
N ARG A 160 1.04 6.05 -4.14
CA ARG A 160 1.53 4.76 -4.66
C ARG A 160 0.54 4.16 -5.65
N VAL A 161 1.09 3.63 -6.75
CA VAL A 161 0.36 2.78 -7.68
C VAL A 161 0.27 1.38 -7.10
N HIS A 162 -0.92 0.80 -7.22
CA HIS A 162 -1.23 -0.55 -6.78
C HIS A 162 -1.64 -1.40 -7.96
N PHE A 163 -1.05 -2.58 -8.07
CA PHE A 163 -1.50 -3.62 -9.00
C PHE A 163 -2.30 -4.65 -8.22
N ASN A 164 -3.59 -4.77 -8.55
CA ASN A 164 -4.52 -5.61 -7.82
C ASN A 164 -4.87 -6.83 -8.67
N LEU A 165 -4.69 -8.01 -8.12
CA LEU A 165 -5.17 -9.27 -8.66
C LEU A 165 -6.31 -9.78 -7.78
N ALA A 166 -7.42 -10.18 -8.39
CA ALA A 166 -8.57 -10.77 -7.72
C ALA A 166 -9.04 -12.04 -8.45
N GLU A 167 -9.58 -13.00 -7.71
CA GLU A 167 -10.27 -14.17 -8.29
C GLU A 167 -11.66 -13.74 -8.81
N ASN A 168 -11.98 -14.13 -10.04
CA ASN A 168 -13.29 -13.99 -10.66
C ASN A 168 -13.90 -15.37 -10.94
N ARG A 169 -14.58 -15.95 -9.95
CA ARG A 169 -15.21 -17.28 -10.08
C ARG A 169 -16.38 -17.35 -11.05
N ARG A 170 -16.80 -16.21 -11.63
CA ARG A 170 -17.91 -16.14 -12.58
C ARG A 170 -17.46 -16.39 -14.03
N ASP A 171 -16.16 -16.32 -14.30
CA ASP A 171 -15.59 -16.49 -15.64
C ASP A 171 -14.54 -17.62 -15.59
N PRO A 172 -14.90 -18.87 -15.92
CA PRO A 172 -13.98 -20.00 -15.86
C PRO A 172 -12.79 -19.89 -16.82
N ASP A 173 -12.98 -19.23 -17.96
CA ASP A 173 -11.95 -19.08 -18.99
C ASP A 173 -10.94 -17.99 -18.60
N GLN A 174 -11.40 -16.94 -17.91
CA GLN A 174 -10.56 -15.87 -17.37
C GLN A 174 -10.85 -15.63 -15.88
N PRO A 175 -10.39 -16.55 -15.01
CA PRO A 175 -10.78 -16.58 -13.61
C PRO A 175 -10.06 -15.54 -12.76
N PHE A 176 -9.30 -14.63 -13.36
CA PHE A 176 -8.63 -13.54 -12.67
C PHE A 176 -9.05 -12.19 -13.22
N ALA A 177 -9.13 -11.21 -12.32
CA ALA A 177 -9.29 -9.81 -12.66
C ALA A 177 -8.05 -9.03 -12.23
N PHE A 178 -7.49 -8.25 -13.14
CA PHE A 178 -6.40 -7.33 -12.87
C PHE A 178 -6.88 -5.89 -12.96
N MET A 179 -6.39 -5.03 -12.05
CA MET A 179 -6.61 -3.59 -12.16
C MET A 179 -5.45 -2.81 -11.52
N ALA A 180 -4.95 -1.80 -12.23
CA ALA A 180 -4.10 -0.78 -11.64
C ALA A 180 -4.94 0.31 -10.97
N THR A 181 -4.62 0.62 -9.71
CA THR A 181 -5.23 1.71 -8.94
C THR A 181 -4.14 2.60 -8.36
N TYR A 182 -4.50 3.78 -7.86
CA TYR A 182 -3.60 4.57 -7.04
C TYR A 182 -4.32 5.12 -5.82
N THR A 183 -3.53 5.44 -4.80
CA THR A 183 -4.03 6.11 -3.62
C THR A 183 -4.04 7.62 -3.85
N THR A 184 -5.23 8.22 -3.87
CA THR A 184 -5.38 9.68 -4.03
C THR A 184 -5.09 10.41 -2.72
N ARG A 185 -5.74 10.00 -1.63
CA ARG A 185 -5.77 10.70 -0.35
C ARG A 185 -6.04 9.72 0.82
N LEU A 186 -5.75 10.16 2.03
CA LEU A 186 -6.26 9.57 3.26
C LEU A 186 -7.62 10.18 3.59
N SER A 187 -8.58 9.36 4.04
CA SER A 187 -9.84 9.86 4.60
C SER A 187 -9.62 10.52 5.95
N ALA A 188 -10.65 11.21 6.46
CA ALA A 188 -10.66 11.77 7.83
C ALA A 188 -10.39 10.71 8.93
N GLN A 189 -10.60 9.42 8.64
CA GLN A 189 -10.32 8.27 9.51
C GLN A 189 -9.01 7.55 9.15
N ALA A 190 -8.07 8.21 8.45
CA ALA A 190 -6.83 7.65 7.94
C ALA A 190 -7.01 6.41 7.02
N LYS A 191 -8.19 6.23 6.40
CA LYS A 191 -8.41 5.14 5.44
C LYS A 191 -7.95 5.57 4.05
N VAL A 192 -7.16 4.72 3.42
CA VAL A 192 -6.64 4.89 2.06
C VAL A 192 -7.80 4.79 1.04
N GLN A 193 -7.97 5.80 0.19
CA GLN A 193 -8.92 5.75 -0.92
C GLN A 193 -8.20 5.34 -2.21
N HIS A 194 -8.60 4.21 -2.78
CA HIS A 194 -8.09 3.71 -4.06
C HIS A 194 -9.05 4.08 -5.17
N VAL A 195 -8.51 4.64 -6.26
CA VAL A 195 -9.28 4.88 -7.48
C VAL A 195 -8.57 4.24 -8.68
N PRO A 196 -9.29 3.83 -9.73
CA PRO A 196 -8.68 3.28 -10.93
C PRO A 196 -7.65 4.22 -11.53
N LEU A 197 -6.52 3.70 -12.02
CA LEU A 197 -5.45 4.53 -12.58
C LEU A 197 -5.93 5.34 -13.79
N GLY A 198 -6.87 4.81 -14.59
CA GLY A 198 -7.51 5.56 -15.67
C GLY A 198 -8.29 6.80 -15.23
N GLN A 199 -8.71 6.89 -13.96
CA GLN A 199 -9.30 8.11 -13.41
C GLN A 199 -8.26 9.24 -13.27
N ALA A 200 -7.00 8.90 -12.95
CA ALA A 200 -5.91 9.86 -12.90
C ALA A 200 -5.71 10.58 -14.25
N LEU A 201 -5.82 9.83 -15.36
CA LEU A 201 -5.71 10.40 -16.70
C LEU A 201 -6.78 11.45 -16.98
N ARG A 202 -8.01 11.25 -16.49
CA ARG A 202 -9.12 12.19 -16.64
C ARG A 202 -8.99 13.40 -15.72
N GLU A 203 -8.60 13.17 -14.47
CA GLU A 203 -8.45 14.23 -13.45
C GLU A 203 -7.24 15.13 -13.73
N TYR A 204 -6.16 14.57 -14.28
CA TYR A 204 -4.90 15.27 -14.53
C TYR A 204 -4.65 15.58 -16.01
N ALA A 205 -5.68 15.51 -16.88
CA ALA A 205 -5.58 15.80 -18.31
C ALA A 205 -5.15 17.26 -18.64
N GLY A 206 -5.16 18.17 -17.66
CA GLY A 206 -4.74 19.57 -17.83
C GLY A 206 -3.23 19.79 -17.70
N ALA A 207 -2.68 20.74 -18.47
CA ALA A 207 -1.25 21.07 -18.47
C ALA A 207 -0.66 21.37 -17.08
N ALA A 208 -1.46 21.91 -16.16
CA ALA A 208 -1.05 22.22 -14.78
C ALA A 208 -0.81 20.99 -13.88
N ASN A 209 -1.21 19.79 -14.32
CA ASN A 209 -1.11 18.55 -13.52
C ASN A 209 -0.24 17.47 -14.19
N ARG A 210 0.48 17.81 -15.28
CA ARG A 210 1.33 16.85 -16.00
C ARG A 210 2.42 16.26 -15.12
N ASP A 211 3.07 17.07 -14.28
CA ASP A 211 4.14 16.62 -13.40
C ASP A 211 3.64 15.64 -12.33
N LYS A 212 2.42 15.84 -11.82
CA LYS A 212 1.75 14.91 -10.89
C LYS A 212 1.49 13.56 -11.55
N LEU A 213 0.98 13.58 -12.78
CA LEU A 213 0.72 12.35 -13.54
C LEU A 213 2.03 11.62 -13.86
N LEU A 214 3.09 12.34 -14.23
CA LEU A 214 4.41 11.76 -14.49
C LEU A 214 5.01 11.11 -13.24
N SER A 215 4.98 11.79 -12.09
CA SER A 215 5.43 11.23 -10.81
C SER A 215 4.64 9.98 -10.42
N LEU A 216 3.32 9.98 -10.65
CA LEU A 216 2.47 8.83 -10.38
C LEU A 216 2.80 7.63 -11.27
N LEU A 217 3.10 7.86 -12.55
CA LEU A 217 3.39 6.80 -13.52
C LEU A 217 4.85 6.32 -13.49
N LEU A 218 5.75 7.03 -12.81
CA LEU A 218 7.17 6.68 -12.80
C LEU A 218 7.45 5.27 -12.26
N PRO A 219 6.83 4.79 -11.15
CA PRO A 219 6.98 3.39 -10.70
C PRO A 219 6.54 2.38 -11.75
N VAL A 220 5.47 2.70 -12.50
CA VAL A 220 4.94 1.85 -13.58
C VAL A 220 5.92 1.77 -14.74
N GLN A 221 6.57 2.90 -15.09
CA GLN A 221 7.60 2.93 -16.12
C GLN A 221 8.85 2.13 -15.71
N ARG A 222 9.35 2.32 -14.48
CA ARG A 222 10.48 1.53 -13.96
C ARG A 222 10.18 0.04 -13.93
N ALA A 223 8.97 -0.34 -13.53
CA ALA A 223 8.52 -1.72 -13.55
C ALA A 223 8.55 -2.31 -14.97
N ALA A 224 8.20 -1.51 -15.99
CA ALA A 224 8.17 -1.94 -17.38
C ALA A 224 9.55 -2.22 -17.98
N ASP A 225 10.62 -1.65 -17.40
CA ASP A 225 11.99 -1.94 -17.81
C ASP A 225 12.44 -3.35 -17.41
N HIS A 226 11.86 -3.90 -16.33
CA HIS A 226 12.17 -5.23 -15.81
C HIS A 226 11.10 -6.28 -16.14
N CYS A 227 9.85 -5.85 -16.36
CA CYS A 227 8.72 -6.72 -16.66
C CYS A 227 8.34 -6.62 -18.14
N ALA A 228 8.86 -7.52 -18.98
CA ALA A 228 8.66 -7.48 -20.44
C ALA A 228 7.18 -7.48 -20.89
N TRP A 229 6.28 -8.04 -20.10
CA TRP A 229 4.84 -8.07 -20.39
C TRP A 229 4.14 -6.74 -20.11
N LEU A 230 4.71 -5.89 -19.27
CA LEU A 230 4.07 -4.67 -18.80
C LEU A 230 4.17 -3.56 -19.86
N LYS A 231 5.27 -3.48 -20.59
CA LYS A 231 5.48 -2.49 -21.65
C LYS A 231 4.41 -2.52 -22.75
N PRO A 232 4.10 -3.65 -23.42
CA PRO A 232 3.04 -3.68 -24.43
C PRO A 232 1.66 -3.33 -23.85
N MET A 233 1.41 -3.68 -22.58
CA MET A 233 0.17 -3.34 -21.87
C MET A 233 0.05 -1.84 -21.57
N ILE A 234 1.16 -1.15 -21.30
CA ILE A 234 1.20 0.31 -21.18
C ILE A 234 0.98 0.96 -22.54
N ASP A 235 1.68 0.48 -23.57
CA ASP A 235 1.63 1.04 -24.93
C ASP A 235 0.22 0.91 -25.54
N ALA A 236 -0.49 -0.18 -25.23
CA ALA A 236 -1.89 -0.39 -25.63
C ALA A 236 -2.90 0.42 -24.80
N GLY A 237 -2.49 0.96 -23.65
CA GLY A 237 -3.38 1.65 -22.70
C GLY A 237 -4.21 0.72 -21.80
N ASP A 238 -4.01 -0.59 -21.90
CA ASP A 238 -4.77 -1.61 -21.16
C ASP A 238 -4.61 -1.47 -19.64
N ILE A 239 -3.46 -0.95 -19.18
CA ILE A 239 -3.18 -0.70 -17.76
C ILE A 239 -4.15 0.29 -17.08
N PHE A 240 -4.85 1.10 -17.87
CA PHE A 240 -5.81 2.08 -17.35
C PHE A 240 -7.22 1.50 -17.18
N HIS A 241 -7.42 0.23 -17.53
CA HIS A 241 -8.71 -0.44 -17.51
C HIS A 241 -8.66 -1.76 -16.70
N PRO A 242 -9.79 -2.20 -16.13
CA PRO A 242 -9.88 -3.55 -15.57
C PRO A 242 -9.72 -4.59 -16.68
N LEU A 243 -8.84 -5.56 -16.45
CA LEU A 243 -8.59 -6.67 -17.37
C LEU A 243 -9.08 -7.98 -16.78
N ARG A 244 -9.50 -8.88 -17.67
CA ARG A 244 -9.76 -10.28 -17.36
C ARG A 244 -8.54 -11.07 -17.81
N TRP A 245 -8.06 -11.96 -16.94
CA TRP A 245 -6.82 -12.70 -17.11
C TRP A 245 -7.05 -14.19 -16.94
N GLY A 246 -6.33 -14.97 -17.74
CA GLY A 246 -6.21 -16.40 -17.57
C GLY A 246 -5.14 -16.76 -16.52
N PRO A 247 -4.99 -18.06 -16.22
CA PRO A 247 -3.97 -18.55 -15.29
C PRO A 247 -2.54 -18.25 -15.75
N THR A 248 -2.31 -18.17 -17.07
CA THR A 248 -1.00 -17.84 -17.65
C THR A 248 -0.59 -16.39 -17.35
N GLU A 249 -1.46 -15.40 -17.53
CA GLU A 249 -1.18 -14.00 -17.17
C GLU A 249 -1.00 -13.84 -15.66
N ALA A 250 -1.88 -14.44 -14.86
CA ALA A 250 -1.79 -14.38 -13.41
C ALA A 250 -0.48 -15.01 -12.89
N SER A 251 -0.03 -16.12 -13.45
CA SER A 251 1.26 -16.72 -13.11
C SER A 251 2.44 -15.82 -13.45
N ARG A 252 2.41 -15.20 -14.63
CA ARG A 252 3.44 -14.24 -15.05
C ARG A 252 3.51 -13.05 -14.09
N PHE A 253 2.36 -12.50 -13.74
CA PHE A 253 2.26 -11.42 -12.75
C PHE A 253 2.83 -11.83 -11.39
N LEU A 254 2.48 -13.02 -10.91
CA LEU A 254 3.02 -13.61 -9.69
C LEU A 254 4.56 -13.72 -9.73
N GLN A 255 5.14 -14.12 -10.85
CA GLN A 255 6.59 -14.22 -10.97
C GLN A 255 7.28 -12.85 -10.94
N SER A 256 6.63 -11.82 -11.50
CA SER A 256 7.14 -10.46 -11.56
C SER A 256 6.98 -9.63 -10.27
N VAL A 257 6.35 -10.16 -9.22
CA VAL A 257 6.09 -9.40 -7.98
C VAL A 257 7.35 -8.75 -7.39
N PRO A 258 8.49 -9.45 -7.25
CA PRO A 258 9.71 -8.84 -6.71
C PRO A 258 10.17 -7.62 -7.53
N GLU A 259 10.15 -7.73 -8.86
CA GLU A 259 10.53 -6.66 -9.77
C GLU A 259 9.52 -5.48 -9.69
N LEU A 260 8.22 -5.77 -9.62
CA LEU A 260 7.19 -4.75 -9.43
C LEU A 260 7.36 -3.97 -8.12
N GLU A 261 7.58 -4.68 -7.01
CA GLU A 261 7.75 -4.08 -5.68
C GLU A 261 9.03 -3.26 -5.57
N SER A 262 10.14 -3.76 -6.13
CA SER A 262 11.40 -3.01 -6.19
C SER A 262 11.31 -1.75 -7.06
N ALA A 263 10.42 -1.73 -8.05
CA ALA A 263 10.12 -0.54 -8.84
C ALA A 263 9.18 0.47 -8.14
N GLY A 264 8.68 0.14 -6.94
CA GLY A 264 7.80 1.00 -6.13
C GLY A 264 6.30 0.75 -6.33
N VAL A 265 5.92 -0.28 -7.10
CA VAL A 265 4.51 -0.69 -7.28
C VAL A 265 4.08 -1.58 -6.11
N VAL A 266 2.95 -1.24 -5.48
CA VAL A 266 2.39 -2.06 -4.40
C VAL A 266 1.52 -3.17 -4.99
N VAL A 267 1.85 -4.43 -4.73
CA VAL A 267 1.05 -5.54 -5.24
C VAL A 267 0.01 -5.99 -4.21
N ARG A 268 -1.25 -6.15 -4.65
CA ARG A 268 -2.35 -6.68 -3.83
C ARG A 268 -2.89 -7.96 -4.45
N MET A 269 -2.99 -8.99 -3.64
CA MET A 269 -3.37 -10.34 -4.05
C MET A 269 -4.76 -10.71 -3.50
N PRO A 270 -5.39 -11.77 -4.05
CA PRO A 270 -6.63 -12.30 -3.52
C PRO A 270 -6.53 -12.59 -2.01
N VAL A 271 -7.57 -12.21 -1.25
CA VAL A 271 -7.60 -12.41 0.21
C VAL A 271 -7.64 -13.90 0.62
N SER A 272 -8.03 -14.77 -0.31
CA SER A 272 -8.01 -16.23 -0.16
C SER A 272 -6.60 -16.81 -0.10
N TRP A 273 -5.58 -16.07 -0.54
CA TRP A 273 -4.21 -16.55 -0.68
C TRP A 273 -3.40 -16.26 0.58
N ARG A 274 -2.93 -17.32 1.24
CA ARG A 274 -2.08 -17.21 2.43
C ARG A 274 -0.75 -16.56 2.04
N ALA A 275 -0.27 -15.60 2.85
CA ALA A 275 0.95 -14.84 2.57
C ALA A 275 1.00 -14.22 1.15
N SER A 276 -0.17 -13.84 0.60
CA SER A 276 -0.28 -13.25 -0.74
C SER A 276 0.20 -14.17 -1.87
N ARG A 277 0.16 -15.49 -1.69
CA ARG A 277 0.50 -16.48 -2.72
C ARG A 277 -0.49 -17.64 -2.76
N PRO A 278 -0.74 -18.24 -3.93
CA PRO A 278 -1.46 -19.51 -4.03
C PRO A 278 -0.74 -20.61 -3.27
N ALA A 279 -1.46 -21.66 -2.89
CA ALA A 279 -0.87 -22.81 -2.21
C ALA A 279 0.15 -23.51 -3.14
N ARG A 280 1.18 -24.13 -2.56
CA ARG A 280 2.20 -24.85 -3.32
C ARG A 280 2.32 -26.29 -2.82
N PRO A 281 2.37 -27.29 -3.72
CA PRO A 281 2.55 -28.67 -3.32
C PRO A 281 3.97 -28.85 -2.74
N GLN A 282 4.07 -29.63 -1.68
CA GLN A 282 5.32 -29.99 -1.01
C GLN A 282 5.50 -31.50 -1.04
N VAL A 283 6.66 -31.95 -1.48
CA VAL A 283 7.04 -33.37 -1.34
C VAL A 283 7.53 -33.57 0.09
N THR A 284 6.99 -34.59 0.75
CA THR A 284 7.32 -34.96 2.12
C THR A 284 7.65 -36.44 2.20
N ALA A 285 8.42 -36.83 3.20
CA ALA A 285 8.63 -38.22 3.55
C ALA A 285 8.25 -38.46 5.00
N THR A 286 7.56 -39.56 5.24
CA THR A 286 7.31 -40.07 6.60
C THR A 286 8.29 -41.19 6.86
N VAL A 287 8.90 -41.20 8.04
CA VAL A 287 9.84 -42.23 8.48
C VAL A 287 9.28 -42.91 9.73
N GLY A 288 9.07 -44.23 9.68
CA GLY A 288 8.79 -45.05 10.86
C GLY A 288 7.31 -45.20 11.26
N SER A 289 6.39 -45.29 10.30
CA SER A 289 4.94 -45.46 10.54
C SER A 289 4.49 -46.84 11.04
N ARG A 290 5.33 -47.88 10.93
CA ARG A 290 5.01 -49.24 11.41
C ARG A 290 5.58 -49.50 12.81
N ALA A 291 4.73 -49.97 13.72
CA ALA A 291 5.17 -50.47 15.02
C ALA A 291 6.05 -51.72 14.81
N PRO A 292 7.28 -51.77 15.36
CA PRO A 292 8.19 -52.88 15.12
C PRO A 292 7.62 -54.17 15.73
N SER A 293 7.42 -55.19 14.90
CA SER A 293 6.91 -56.50 15.31
C SER A 293 7.98 -57.40 15.97
N ALA A 294 9.25 -56.99 15.98
CA ALA A 294 10.33 -57.68 16.68
C ALA A 294 11.44 -56.68 17.10
N VAL A 295 12.06 -56.93 18.24
CA VAL A 295 13.25 -56.20 18.72
C VAL A 295 14.46 -56.64 17.89
N GLY A 296 14.78 -55.86 16.87
CA GLY A 296 15.95 -56.03 16.00
C GLY A 296 16.20 -54.75 15.21
N LEU A 297 17.45 -54.53 14.78
CA LEU A 297 17.86 -53.36 14.00
C LEU A 297 17.16 -53.27 12.62
N ASP A 298 16.42 -54.29 12.19
CA ASP A 298 15.67 -54.30 10.92
C ASP A 298 14.27 -53.65 11.00
N GLY A 299 13.91 -53.06 12.14
CA GLY A 299 12.72 -52.21 12.28
C GLY A 299 12.93 -50.75 11.85
N LEU A 300 14.09 -50.46 11.24
CA LEU A 300 14.58 -49.12 10.96
C LEU A 300 14.13 -48.63 9.57
N LEU A 301 13.28 -47.59 9.57
CA LEU A 301 13.01 -46.67 8.45
C LEU A 301 12.03 -47.18 7.36
N ASP A 302 10.76 -47.38 7.70
CA ASP A 302 9.64 -47.33 6.72
C ASP A 302 9.57 -45.89 6.18
N PHE A 303 10.25 -45.62 5.06
CA PHE A 303 10.26 -44.34 4.37
C PHE A 303 9.12 -44.35 3.35
N GLN A 304 8.15 -43.44 3.50
CA GLN A 304 7.05 -43.29 2.55
C GLN A 304 7.02 -41.86 2.02
N MET A 305 7.20 -41.75 0.70
CA MET A 305 7.07 -40.47 0.00
C MET A 305 5.58 -40.12 -0.17
N GLY A 306 5.26 -38.83 -0.01
CA GLY A 306 3.94 -38.29 -0.35
C GLY A 306 4.03 -36.83 -0.76
N VAL A 307 3.02 -36.36 -1.50
CA VAL A 307 2.89 -34.93 -1.83
C VAL A 307 1.75 -34.35 -1.00
N MET A 308 2.02 -33.25 -0.31
CA MET A 308 1.03 -32.54 0.51
C MET A 308 0.75 -31.15 -0.05
N LEU A 309 -0.47 -30.68 0.17
CA LEU A 309 -0.90 -29.31 -0.11
C LEU A 309 -1.52 -28.76 1.18
N ASP A 310 -0.95 -27.69 1.74
CA ASP A 310 -1.41 -27.07 2.99
C ASP A 310 -1.60 -28.04 4.18
N GLY A 311 -0.82 -29.13 4.21
CA GLY A 311 -0.87 -30.16 5.26
C GLY A 311 -1.83 -31.33 4.98
N GLU A 312 -2.55 -31.32 3.85
CA GLU A 312 -3.36 -32.45 3.41
C GLU A 312 -2.64 -33.27 2.33
N PRO A 313 -2.71 -34.62 2.37
CA PRO A 313 -2.14 -35.45 1.32
C PRO A 313 -2.92 -35.28 0.00
N LEU A 314 -2.17 -35.21 -1.09
CA LEU A 314 -2.69 -35.28 -2.45
C LEU A 314 -2.76 -36.73 -2.92
N THR A 315 -3.83 -37.05 -3.63
CA THR A 315 -3.97 -38.34 -4.32
C THR A 315 -3.08 -38.41 -5.56
N GLU A 316 -2.77 -39.61 -6.03
CA GLU A 316 -1.99 -39.81 -7.26
C GLU A 316 -2.62 -39.11 -8.48
N VAL A 317 -3.95 -39.12 -8.58
CA VAL A 317 -4.69 -38.44 -9.66
C VAL A 317 -4.51 -36.93 -9.60
N GLU A 318 -4.52 -36.36 -8.40
CA GLU A 318 -4.30 -34.92 -8.21
C GLU A 318 -2.85 -34.54 -8.54
N VAL A 319 -1.87 -35.32 -8.09
CA VAL A 319 -0.46 -35.13 -8.45
C VAL A 319 -0.26 -35.21 -9.95
N ALA A 320 -0.84 -36.22 -10.61
CA ALA A 320 -0.80 -36.35 -12.07
C ALA A 320 -1.43 -35.13 -12.77
N THR A 321 -2.54 -34.60 -12.23
CA THR A 321 -3.19 -33.39 -12.76
C THR A 321 -2.28 -32.16 -12.69
N LEU A 322 -1.57 -31.98 -11.56
CA LEU A 322 -0.62 -30.87 -11.40
C LEU A 322 0.53 -30.97 -12.42
N LEU A 323 1.01 -32.18 -12.68
CA LEU A 323 2.12 -32.45 -13.60
C LEU A 323 1.73 -32.41 -15.09
N ALA A 324 0.49 -32.77 -15.44
CA ALA A 324 0.05 -32.89 -16.84
C ALA A 324 -0.25 -31.55 -17.54
N GLY A 325 -0.61 -30.52 -16.79
CA GLY A 325 -0.97 -29.21 -17.36
C GLY A 325 0.22 -28.44 -17.96
N THR A 326 -0.07 -27.36 -18.69
CA THR A 326 0.96 -26.40 -19.18
C THR A 326 1.03 -25.13 -18.33
N GLU A 327 -0.04 -24.82 -17.59
CA GLU A 327 -0.17 -23.58 -16.82
C GLU A 327 0.41 -23.73 -15.41
N ASN A 328 1.14 -22.74 -14.91
CA ASN A 328 1.74 -22.84 -13.57
C ASN A 328 0.74 -22.56 -12.43
N LEU A 329 -0.51 -22.22 -12.75
CA LEU A 329 -1.60 -22.10 -11.80
C LEU A 329 -2.68 -23.12 -12.16
N VAL A 330 -3.00 -24.02 -11.23
CA VAL A 330 -3.98 -25.09 -11.43
C VAL A 330 -5.03 -24.99 -10.34
N LEU A 331 -6.30 -25.08 -10.72
CA LEU A 331 -7.40 -25.13 -9.76
C LEU A 331 -7.57 -26.56 -9.25
N LEU A 332 -7.33 -26.77 -7.96
CA LEU A 332 -7.44 -28.07 -7.29
C LEU A 332 -8.26 -27.93 -6.02
N ARG A 333 -9.25 -28.80 -5.79
CA ARG A 333 -10.15 -28.74 -4.63
C ARG A 333 -10.78 -27.34 -4.39
N GLY A 334 -11.03 -26.59 -5.45
CA GLY A 334 -11.59 -25.22 -5.38
C GLY A 334 -10.60 -24.14 -4.91
N GLN A 335 -9.29 -24.46 -4.88
CA GLN A 335 -8.22 -23.55 -4.51
C GLN A 335 -7.18 -23.46 -5.63
N TRP A 336 -6.59 -22.28 -5.83
CA TRP A 336 -5.50 -22.11 -6.79
C TRP A 336 -4.18 -22.62 -6.21
N VAL A 337 -3.53 -23.48 -6.98
CA VAL A 337 -2.24 -24.09 -6.66
C VAL A 337 -1.19 -23.61 -7.64
N GLU A 338 -0.10 -23.04 -7.13
CA GLU A 338 1.06 -22.67 -7.92
C GLU A 338 2.02 -23.86 -8.05
N VAL A 339 2.28 -24.28 -9.29
CA VAL A 339 3.04 -25.48 -9.61
C VAL A 339 4.29 -25.10 -10.40
N ASP A 340 5.45 -25.33 -9.81
CA ASP A 340 6.72 -25.43 -10.54
C ASP A 340 6.96 -26.91 -10.85
N ARG A 341 6.56 -27.33 -12.05
CA ARG A 341 6.58 -28.75 -12.45
C ARG A 341 7.98 -29.33 -12.47
N ALA A 342 8.93 -28.59 -13.03
CA ALA A 342 10.31 -29.05 -13.15
C ALA A 342 10.97 -29.20 -11.77
N ARG A 343 10.61 -28.34 -10.81
CA ARG A 343 11.04 -28.49 -9.43
C ARG A 343 10.32 -29.64 -8.73
N LEU A 344 9.00 -29.74 -8.88
CA LEU A 344 8.19 -30.79 -8.27
C LEU A 344 8.65 -32.18 -8.73
N GLN A 345 8.81 -32.40 -10.04
CA GLN A 345 9.32 -33.66 -10.59
C GLN A 345 10.70 -34.01 -10.04
N ARG A 346 11.65 -33.06 -10.07
CA ARG A 346 13.00 -33.31 -9.51
C ARG A 346 12.96 -33.67 -8.03
N THR A 347 12.15 -33.00 -7.24
CA THR A 347 12.04 -33.32 -5.80
C THR A 347 11.37 -34.69 -5.61
N MET A 348 10.36 -35.03 -6.40
CA MET A 348 9.74 -36.36 -6.35
C MET A 348 10.74 -37.47 -6.72
N GLU A 349 11.53 -37.29 -7.78
CA GLU A 349 12.57 -38.23 -8.21
C GLU A 349 13.62 -38.47 -7.11
N GLN A 350 14.08 -37.40 -6.45
CA GLN A 350 15.03 -37.50 -5.34
C GLN A 350 14.47 -38.29 -4.15
N PHE A 351 13.20 -38.05 -3.81
CA PHE A 351 12.55 -38.73 -2.70
C PHE A 351 12.23 -40.20 -3.01
N HIS A 352 11.82 -40.52 -4.24
CA HIS A 352 11.67 -41.91 -4.68
C HIS A 352 13.00 -42.67 -4.68
N ALA A 353 14.09 -42.03 -5.13
CA ALA A 353 15.41 -42.65 -5.05
C ALA A 353 15.83 -42.96 -3.60
N ALA A 354 15.49 -42.09 -2.65
CA ALA A 354 15.73 -42.32 -1.22
C ALA A 354 14.85 -43.43 -0.65
N GLU A 355 13.58 -43.49 -1.05
CA GLU A 355 12.61 -44.54 -0.68
C GLU A 355 13.07 -45.92 -1.19
N GLU A 356 13.51 -46.01 -2.45
CA GLU A 356 14.06 -47.25 -3.00
C GLU A 356 15.34 -47.71 -2.28
N LEU A 357 16.19 -46.78 -1.87
CA LEU A 357 17.41 -47.10 -1.14
C LEU A 357 17.09 -47.68 0.25
N ALA A 358 16.15 -47.04 0.96
CA ALA A 358 15.67 -47.49 2.27
C ALA A 358 14.91 -48.82 2.24
N ALA A 359 14.36 -49.23 1.08
CA ALA A 359 13.68 -50.51 0.92
C ALA A 359 14.62 -51.67 0.55
N ARG A 360 15.88 -51.38 0.17
CA ARG A 360 16.88 -52.38 -0.25
C ARG A 360 17.87 -52.75 0.86
N ASP A 361 18.07 -51.86 1.82
CA ASP A 361 18.78 -52.11 3.07
C ASP A 361 17.82 -52.69 4.13
#